data_AF-A0A348NIV9-F1
#
_entry.id   AF-A0A348NIV9-F1
#
_cell.length_a   1.000
_cell.length_b   1.000
_cell.length_c   1.000
_cell.angle_alpha   90.00
_cell.angle_beta   90.00
_cell.angle_gamma   90.00
#
_symmetry.space_group_name_H-M   'P 1'
#
loop_
_entity.id
_entity.type
_entity.pdbx_description
1 polymer ?
#
loop_
_entity_poly.entity_id
_entity_poly.type
_entity_poly.pdbx_seq_one_letter_code
_entity_poly.pdbx_strand_id
1 'polypeptide(L)'
;MNALFIVLNKTDYLDDILKTLVEMGVGGATILESQGMARAIVHGGYDHIPLFGSLKMLIGDEHPYNKTIFTVIENDELVDLVAAKLREVIDERDKPNSGFMFTVPVGRIIPFTDKNHR
;
A
#
# COMPACT_ATOMS: atom_id res chain seq x y z
N MET A 1 2.32 15.64 11.01
CA MET A 1 2.02 15.32 9.60
C MET A 1 2.85 14.13 9.17
N ASN A 2 2.16 13.07 8.76
CA ASN A 2 2.80 11.86 8.27
C ASN A 2 2.13 11.42 6.97
N ALA A 3 2.93 10.91 6.04
CA ALA A 3 2.42 10.15 4.92
C ALA A 3 2.23 8.71 5.38
N LEU A 4 0.99 8.21 5.37
CA LEU A 4 0.69 6.81 5.61
C LEU A 4 0.82 6.08 4.26
N PHE A 5 1.73 5.10 4.20
CA PHE A 5 1.88 4.18 3.09
C PHE A 5 1.21 2.85 3.45
N ILE A 6 0.46 2.30 2.51
CA ILE A 6 -0.20 1.00 2.57
C ILE A 6 0.32 0.20 1.37
N VAL A 7 1.11 -0.84 1.63
CA VAL A 7 1.58 -1.77 0.60
C VAL A 7 0.65 -2.95 0.58
N LEU A 8 -0.10 -3.12 -0.50
CA LEU A 8 -1.15 -4.11 -0.66
C LEU A 8 -0.73 -5.20 -1.64
N ASN A 9 -0.58 -6.43 -1.16
CA ASN A 9 -0.29 -7.61 -1.98
C ASN A 9 -1.57 -8.28 -2.50
N LYS A 10 -2.68 -8.16 -1.76
CA LYS A 10 -3.98 -8.73 -2.10
C LYS A 10 -4.93 -7.62 -2.52
N THR A 11 -5.01 -7.38 -3.84
CA THR A 11 -5.75 -6.25 -4.41
C THR A 11 -7.26 -6.31 -4.18
N ASP A 12 -7.81 -7.47 -3.80
CA ASP A 12 -9.24 -7.61 -3.45
C ASP A 12 -9.66 -6.69 -2.29
N TYR A 13 -8.72 -6.32 -1.40
CA TYR A 13 -9.01 -5.39 -0.29
C TYR A 13 -8.94 -3.92 -0.71
N LEU A 14 -8.62 -3.61 -1.98
CA LEU A 14 -8.41 -2.22 -2.41
C LEU A 14 -9.66 -1.37 -2.15
N ASP A 15 -10.84 -1.86 -2.55
CA ASP A 15 -12.09 -1.10 -2.41
C ASP A 15 -12.44 -0.87 -0.94
N ASP A 16 -12.24 -1.88 -0.08
CA ASP A 16 -12.49 -1.76 1.36
C ASP A 16 -11.53 -0.77 2.04
N ILE A 17 -10.25 -0.76 1.62
CA ILE A 17 -9.26 0.21 2.09
C ILE A 17 -9.68 1.63 1.69
N LEU A 18 -10.03 1.84 0.42
CA LEU A 18 -10.44 3.17 -0.08
C LEU A 18 -11.71 3.65 0.62
N LYS A 19 -12.69 2.77 0.79
CA LYS A 19 -13.91 3.06 1.55
C LYS A 19 -13.59 3.47 2.99
N THR A 20 -12.73 2.72 3.67
CA THR A 20 -12.30 3.03 5.04
C THR A 20 -11.63 4.40 5.13
N LEU A 21 -10.77 4.75 4.19
CA LEU A 21 -10.13 6.08 4.15
C LEU A 21 -11.17 7.20 4.02
N VAL A 22 -12.18 7.03 3.15
CA VAL A 22 -13.27 7.99 2.99
C VAL A 22 -14.11 8.12 4.27
N GLU A 23 -14.49 7.00 4.89
CA GLU A 23 -15.28 6.97 6.13
C GLU A 23 -14.54 7.64 7.31
N MET A 24 -13.21 7.53 7.34
CA MET A 24 -12.35 8.17 8.32
C MET A 24 -12.05 9.65 8.01
N GLY A 25 -12.63 10.21 6.95
CA GLY A 25 -12.47 11.62 6.58
C GLY A 25 -11.11 11.95 5.96
N VAL A 26 -10.38 10.97 5.42
CA VAL A 26 -9.12 11.21 4.72
C VAL A 26 -9.42 11.86 3.37
N GLY A 27 -8.93 13.09 3.16
CA GLY A 27 -9.31 13.95 2.03
C GLY A 27 -8.84 13.49 0.64
N GLY A 28 -8.02 12.45 0.56
CA GLY A 28 -7.56 11.87 -0.71
C GLY A 28 -6.42 10.88 -0.51
N ALA A 29 -6.17 10.03 -1.51
CA ALA A 29 -5.05 9.11 -1.55
C ALA A 29 -4.53 8.98 -2.99
N THR A 30 -3.25 8.67 -3.14
CA THR A 30 -2.63 8.32 -4.41
C THR A 30 -2.35 6.83 -4.44
N ILE A 31 -2.60 6.19 -5.57
CA ILE A 31 -2.42 4.75 -5.76
C ILE A 31 -1.39 4.56 -6.87
N LEU A 32 -0.37 3.74 -6.59
CA LEU A 32 0.66 3.34 -7.54
C LEU A 32 0.59 1.84 -7.78
N GLU A 33 0.86 1.43 -9.02
CA GLU A 33 1.20 0.03 -9.30
C GLU A 33 2.61 -0.26 -8.81
N SER A 34 2.76 -1.34 -8.05
CA SER A 34 4.04 -1.73 -7.45
C SER A 34 4.28 -3.24 -7.59
N GLN A 35 5.47 -3.70 -7.24
CA GLN A 35 5.83 -5.12 -7.27
C GLN A 35 6.70 -5.50 -6.08
N GLY A 36 6.50 -6.72 -5.58
CA GLY A 36 7.39 -7.30 -4.58
C GLY A 36 8.72 -7.73 -5.17
N MET A 37 9.78 -7.71 -4.36
CA MET A 37 11.14 -8.07 -4.77
C MET A 37 11.22 -9.47 -5.39
N ALA A 38 10.53 -10.46 -4.81
CA ALA A 38 10.56 -11.84 -5.28
C ALA A 38 10.07 -11.96 -6.74
N ARG A 39 8.99 -11.24 -7.09
CA ARG A 39 8.48 -11.18 -8.47
C ARG A 39 9.43 -10.40 -9.39
N ALA A 40 9.95 -9.27 -8.94
CA ALA A 40 10.90 -8.47 -9.71
C ALA A 40 12.16 -9.27 -10.10
N ILE A 41 12.65 -10.13 -9.20
CA ILE A 41 13.79 -11.02 -9.46
C ILE A 41 13.43 -12.11 -10.47
N VAL A 42 12.26 -12.74 -10.35
CA VAL A 42 11.83 -13.79 -11.28
C VAL A 42 11.64 -13.26 -12.71
N HIS A 43 11.06 -12.07 -12.86
CA HIS A 43 10.80 -11.47 -14.17
C HIS A 43 11.98 -10.66 -14.73
N GLY A 44 12.96 -10.31 -13.89
CA GLY A 44 14.12 -9.48 -14.26
C GLY A 44 15.27 -10.21 -14.96
N GLY A 45 15.13 -11.49 -15.30
CA GLY A 45 16.17 -12.26 -16.00
C GLY A 45 17.34 -12.69 -15.12
N TYR A 46 17.15 -12.76 -13.80
CA TYR A 46 18.17 -13.22 -12.83
C TYR A 46 18.29 -14.76 -12.76
N ASP A 47 17.97 -15.45 -13.85
CA ASP A 47 17.94 -16.93 -13.94
C ASP A 47 19.31 -17.60 -13.69
N HIS A 48 20.40 -16.81 -13.68
CA HIS A 48 21.76 -17.26 -13.40
C HIS A 48 22.06 -17.50 -11.91
N ILE A 49 21.18 -17.11 -10.99
CA ILE A 49 21.32 -17.35 -9.55
C ILE A 49 20.48 -18.59 -9.19
N PRO A 50 21.10 -19.75 -8.86
CA PRO A 50 20.40 -21.03 -8.72
C PRO A 50 19.24 -21.03 -7.71
N LEU A 51 19.34 -20.21 -6.66
CA LEU A 51 18.32 -20.07 -5.62
C LEU A 51 16.97 -19.54 -6.15
N PHE A 52 16.98 -18.79 -7.25
CA PHE A 52 15.77 -18.17 -7.80
C PHE A 52 15.02 -19.04 -8.80
N GLY A 53 15.65 -20.10 -9.34
CA GLY A 53 14.98 -21.07 -10.21
C GLY A 53 13.87 -21.84 -9.48
N SER A 54 14.12 -22.27 -8.24
CA SER A 54 13.10 -22.89 -7.38
C SER A 54 12.02 -21.91 -6.92
N LEU A 55 12.38 -20.63 -6.75
CA LEU A 55 11.44 -19.57 -6.35
C LEU A 55 10.42 -19.27 -7.46
N LYS A 56 10.84 -19.37 -8.73
CA LYS A 56 9.98 -19.22 -9.92
C LYS A 56 8.85 -20.24 -9.97
N MET A 57 9.05 -21.46 -9.47
CA MET A 57 8.00 -22.48 -9.40
C MET A 57 7.00 -22.25 -8.26
N LEU A 58 7.41 -21.53 -7.20
CA LEU A 58 6.56 -21.21 -6.05
C LEU A 58 5.74 -19.94 -6.27
N ILE A 59 6.23 -19.02 -7.07
CA ILE A 59 5.56 -17.76 -7.40
C ILE A 59 4.62 -18.04 -8.58
N GLY A 60 3.35 -18.29 -8.29
CA GLY A 60 2.32 -18.49 -9.31
C GLY A 60 2.04 -17.23 -10.16
N ASP A 61 1.38 -17.46 -11.29
CA ASP A 61 1.02 -16.43 -12.31
C ASP A 61 -0.16 -15.53 -11.89
N GLU A 62 -0.76 -15.74 -10.72
CA GLU A 62 -1.88 -14.90 -10.29
C GLU A 62 -1.39 -13.50 -9.88
N HIS A 63 -1.67 -12.55 -10.77
CA HIS A 63 -1.54 -11.10 -10.70
C HIS A 63 -0.11 -10.56 -10.44
N PRO A 64 0.52 -9.88 -11.43
CA PRO A 64 1.92 -9.44 -11.31
C PRO A 64 2.13 -8.26 -10.37
N TYR A 65 1.07 -7.54 -10.00
CA TYR A 65 1.17 -6.20 -9.44
C TYR A 65 0.53 -6.09 -8.06
N ASN A 66 1.33 -5.61 -7.11
CA ASN A 66 0.88 -5.05 -5.86
C ASN A 66 0.32 -3.65 -6.12
N LYS A 67 -0.37 -3.09 -5.12
CA LYS A 67 -0.75 -1.68 -5.10
C LYS A 67 -0.11 -1.01 -3.90
N THR A 68 0.50 0.15 -4.10
CA THR A 68 0.96 1.00 -3.01
C THR A 68 0.06 2.22 -2.96
N ILE A 69 -0.65 2.38 -1.84
CA ILE A 69 -1.55 3.50 -1.59
C ILE A 69 -0.84 4.41 -0.60
N PHE A 70 -0.87 5.72 -0.83
CA PHE A 70 -0.37 6.66 0.17
C PHE A 70 -1.22 7.91 0.25
N THR A 71 -1.28 8.45 1.46
CA THR A 71 -2.03 9.67 1.79
C THR A 71 -1.27 10.46 2.83
N VAL A 72 -1.35 11.79 2.77
CA VAL A 72 -0.75 12.66 3.78
C VAL A 72 -1.82 13.06 4.78
N ILE A 73 -1.57 12.76 6.05
CA ILE A 73 -2.47 13.02 7.16
C ILE A 73 -1.79 14.02 8.10
N GLU A 74 -2.48 15.12 8.42
CA GLU A 74 -1.88 16.20 9.22
C GLU A 74 -1.73 15.82 10.70
N ASN A 75 -2.71 15.07 11.23
CA ASN A 75 -2.80 14.62 12.63
C ASN A 75 -2.33 13.16 12.79
N ASP A 76 -1.36 12.92 13.67
CA ASP A 76 -0.82 11.60 13.95
C ASP A 76 -1.83 10.67 14.66
N GLU A 77 -2.73 11.21 15.48
CA GLU A 77 -3.83 10.43 16.08
C GLU A 77 -4.77 9.86 15.01
N LEU A 78 -5.02 10.63 13.95
CA LEU A 78 -5.82 10.16 12.82
C LEU A 78 -5.08 9.06 12.03
N VAL A 79 -3.74 9.12 11.94
CA VAL A 79 -2.95 8.05 11.34
C VAL A 79 -3.13 6.75 12.12
N ASP A 80 -3.04 6.81 13.45
CA ASP A 80 -3.19 5.62 14.29
C ASP A 80 -4.60 5.04 14.22
N LEU A 81 -5.64 5.89 14.22
CA LEU A 81 -7.03 5.46 14.07
C LEU A 81 -7.29 4.81 12.71
N VAL A 82 -6.76 5.41 11.63
CA VAL A 82 -6.88 4.84 10.28
C VAL A 82 -6.15 3.49 10.21
N ALA A 83 -4.92 3.41 10.73
CA ALA A 83 -4.15 2.17 10.73
C ALA A 83 -4.84 1.07 11.55
N ALA A 84 -5.44 1.41 12.69
CA ALA A 84 -6.23 0.47 13.48
C ALA A 84 -7.45 -0.04 12.69
N LYS A 85 -8.21 0.86 12.06
CA LYS A 85 -9.40 0.49 11.29
C LYS A 85 -9.08 -0.38 10.08
N LEU A 86 -7.98 -0.08 9.37
CA LEU A 86 -7.54 -0.89 8.24
C LEU A 86 -7.11 -2.30 8.66
N ARG A 87 -6.53 -2.47 9.85
CA ARG A 87 -6.23 -3.82 10.40
C ARG A 87 -7.48 -4.63 10.71
N GLU A 88 -8.60 -4.00 11.05
CA GLU A 88 -9.87 -4.70 11.26
C GLU A 88 -10.48 -5.19 9.94
N VAL A 89 -10.28 -4.43 8.87
CA VAL A 89 -10.81 -4.72 7.53
C VAL A 89 -10.00 -5.79 6.82
N ILE A 90 -8.68 -5.78 7.00
CA ILE A 90 -7.78 -6.77 6.39
C ILE A 90 -7.73 -8.01 7.29
N ASP A 91 -8.49 -9.05 6.95
CA ASP A 91 -8.42 -10.32 7.68
C ASP A 91 -7.20 -11.14 7.21
N GLU A 92 -6.12 -11.08 7.99
CA GLU A 92 -4.92 -11.89 7.75
C GLU A 92 -5.10 -13.37 8.07
N ARG A 93 -6.16 -13.76 8.81
CA ARG A 93 -6.43 -15.17 9.14
C ARG A 93 -6.89 -15.95 7.91
N ASP A 94 -7.64 -15.30 7.02
CA ASP A 94 -8.10 -15.87 5.75
C ASP A 94 -7.10 -15.67 4.61
N LYS A 95 -6.37 -14.54 4.59
CA LYS A 95 -5.37 -14.23 3.56
C LYS A 95 -4.04 -13.78 4.19
N PRO A 96 -3.11 -14.71 4.49
CA PRO A 96 -1.81 -14.33 5.02
C PRO A 96 -1.03 -13.47 4.00
N ASN A 97 -0.17 -12.58 4.51
CA ASN A 97 0.66 -11.68 3.70
C ASN A 97 -0.16 -10.70 2.83
N SER A 98 -1.24 -10.15 3.38
CA SER A 98 -2.12 -9.21 2.67
C SER A 98 -1.45 -7.86 2.39
N GLY A 99 -0.47 -7.46 3.20
CA GLY A 99 0.26 -6.22 3.02
C GLY A 99 0.93 -5.72 4.28
N PHE A 100 1.34 -4.46 4.30
CA PHE A 100 1.80 -3.77 5.50
C PHE A 100 1.62 -2.26 5.37
N MET A 101 1.70 -1.55 6.49
CA MET A 101 1.64 -0.10 6.54
C MET A 101 2.88 0.50 7.22
N PHE A 102 3.29 1.67 6.78
CA PHE A 102 4.35 2.44 7.44
C PHE A 102 4.15 3.94 7.23
N THR A 103 4.79 4.75 8.06
CA THR A 103 4.70 6.21 8.00
C THR A 103 6.01 6.82 7.57
N VAL A 104 5.93 7.94 6.85
CA VAL A 104 7.07 8.79 6.52
C VAL A 104 6.76 10.22 7.01
N PRO A 105 7.65 10.86 7.79
CA PRO A 105 7.46 12.24 8.22
C PRO A 105 7.36 13.20 7.02
N VAL A 106 6.33 14.05 7.00
CA VAL A 106 6.16 15.06 5.96
C VAL A 106 6.49 16.43 6.54
N GLY A 107 7.55 17.06 6.02
CA GLY A 107 7.98 18.38 6.49
C GLY A 107 7.07 19.53 6.04
N ARG A 108 6.56 19.50 4.80
CA ARG A 108 5.65 20.52 4.27
C ARG A 108 4.85 19.99 3.07
N ILE A 109 3.68 20.57 2.84
CA ILE A 109 2.87 20.39 1.62
C ILE A 109 2.86 21.71 0.86
N ILE A 110 3.17 21.67 -0.44
CA ILE A 110 3.13 22.85 -1.32
C ILE A 110 1.96 22.65 -2.29
N PRO A 111 0.81 23.32 -2.08
CA PRO A 111 -0.31 23.21 -3.00
C PRO A 111 -0.06 24.00 -4.29
N PHE A 112 -0.61 23.54 -5.41
CA PHE A 112 -0.59 24.27 -6.69
C PHE A 112 -1.61 25.43 -6.75
N THR A 113 -2.62 25.42 -5.87
CA THR A 113 -3.66 26.45 -5.79
C THR A 113 -3.85 26.87 -4.34
N ASP A 114 -3.99 28.18 -4.11
CA ASP A 114 -4.30 28.71 -2.78
C ASP A 114 -5.71 28.28 -2.35
N LYS A 115 -5.86 27.90 -1.08
CA LYS A 115 -7.12 27.46 -0.44
C LYS A 115 -8.27 28.49 -0.50
N ASN A 116 -8.04 29.68 -1.08
CA ASN A 116 -9.00 30.79 -1.17
C ASN A 116 -9.97 30.73 -2.37
N HIS A 117 -10.04 29.62 -3.11
CA HIS A 117 -10.97 29.45 -4.25
C HIS A 117 -12.01 28.34 -4.04
N ARG A 118 -12.62 28.28 -2.85
CA ARG A 118 -13.84 27.50 -2.61
C ARG A 118 -14.90 28.35 -1.95
#